data_AF-A0A0G0MGN2-F1
#
_entry.id   AF-A0A0G0MGN2-F1
#
_cell.length_a   1.000
_cell.length_b   1.000
_cell.length_c   1.000
_cell.angle_alpha   90.00
_cell.angle_beta   90.00
_cell.angle_gamma   90.00
#
_symmetry.space_group_name_H-M   'P 1'
#
loop_
_entity.id
_entity.type
_entity.pdbx_description
1 polymer ?
#
loop_
_entity_poly.entity_id
_entity_poly.type
_entity_poly.pdbx_seq_one_letter_code
_entity_poly.pdbx_strand_id
1 'polypeptide(L)'
;KQPQYEPMPVEEEVVNVYLATSGGLDDVPVEEVKTVETQFIKFIREKHSKILKDIKEKKVFEESAEKELMDLLTEFKKDIVIEKN
;
A
#
# COMPACT_ATOMS: atom_id res chain seq x y z
N LYS A 1 -6.66 4.00 -15.32
CA LYS A 1 -7.42 2.77 -15.63
C LYS A 1 -6.66 1.55 -15.13
N GLN A 2 -7.20 0.83 -14.15
CA GLN A 2 -6.67 -0.46 -13.73
C GLN A 2 -6.80 -1.47 -14.88
N PRO A 3 -5.85 -2.41 -15.06
CA PRO A 3 -6.02 -3.50 -16.01
C PRO A 3 -7.23 -4.33 -15.59
N GLN A 4 -8.14 -4.54 -16.53
CA GLN A 4 -9.38 -5.27 -16.31
C GLN A 4 -9.07 -6.77 -16.19
N TYR A 5 -9.74 -7.46 -15.25
CA TYR A 5 -9.72 -8.93 -14.98
C TYR A 5 -8.83 -9.50 -13.88
N GLU A 6 -8.37 -8.71 -12.90
CA GLU A 6 -7.97 -9.27 -11.61
C GLU A 6 -8.83 -8.68 -10.50
N PRO A 7 -9.71 -9.48 -9.84
CA PRO A 7 -10.34 -9.02 -8.62
C PRO A 7 -9.22 -8.77 -7.60
N MET A 8 -9.01 -7.51 -7.27
CA MET A 8 -8.13 -7.11 -6.18
C MET A 8 -8.64 -7.79 -4.90
N PRO A 9 -7.80 -8.53 -4.18
CA PRO A 9 -8.16 -9.04 -2.86
C PRO A 9 -8.65 -7.90 -1.97
N VAL A 10 -9.68 -8.14 -1.16
CA VAL A 10 -10.27 -7.11 -0.29
C VAL A 10 -9.21 -6.48 0.62
N GLU A 11 -8.27 -7.28 1.10
CA GLU A 11 -7.13 -6.82 1.90
C GLU A 11 -6.23 -5.80 1.16
N GLU A 12 -6.05 -5.94 -0.14
CA GLU A 12 -5.27 -4.99 -0.97
C GLU A 12 -6.09 -3.72 -1.27
N GLU A 13 -7.40 -3.86 -1.48
CA GLU A 13 -8.31 -2.73 -1.67
C GLU A 13 -8.38 -1.87 -0.41
N VAL A 14 -8.46 -2.47 0.78
CA VAL A 14 -8.43 -1.77 2.07
C VAL A 14 -7.15 -0.95 2.24
N VAL A 15 -6.00 -1.50 1.87
CA VAL A 15 -4.72 -0.76 1.92
C VAL A 15 -4.74 0.44 0.98
N ASN A 16 -5.21 0.28 -0.26
CA ASN A 16 -5.29 1.40 -1.22
C ASN A 16 -6.23 2.51 -0.73
N VAL A 17 -7.40 2.16 -0.20
CA VAL A 17 -8.34 3.13 0.37
C VAL A 17 -7.73 3.83 1.59
N TYR A 18 -7.01 3.09 2.44
CA TYR A 18 -6.32 3.69 3.58
C TYR A 18 -5.26 4.70 3.13
N LEU A 19 -4.41 4.37 2.16
CA LEU A 19 -3.39 5.30 1.64
C LEU A 19 -4.00 6.57 1.05
N ALA A 20 -5.14 6.45 0.38
CA ALA A 20 -5.86 7.60 -0.18
C ALA A 20 -6.51 8.49 0.90
N THR A 21 -6.82 7.95 2.08
CA THR A 21 -7.51 8.68 3.16
C THR A 21 -6.57 9.17 4.26
N SER A 22 -5.41 8.51 4.45
CA SER A 22 -4.42 8.85 5.49
C SER A 22 -3.50 10.01 5.13
N GLY A 23 -3.59 10.54 3.90
CA GLY A 23 -2.64 11.52 3.37
C GLY A 23 -1.26 10.92 3.07
N GLY A 24 -1.14 9.59 3.09
CA GLY A 24 0.12 8.88 2.86
C GLY A 24 0.69 9.09 1.45
N LEU A 25 -0.09 9.61 0.51
CA LEU A 25 0.33 9.87 -0.87
C LEU A 25 0.35 11.36 -1.24
N ASP A 26 0.20 12.28 -0.27
CA ASP A 26 0.11 13.72 -0.52
C ASP A 26 1.40 14.33 -1.11
N ASP A 27 2.54 13.68 -0.85
CA ASP A 27 3.86 14.02 -1.37
C ASP A 27 4.17 13.40 -2.75
N VAL A 28 3.27 12.54 -3.26
CA VAL A 28 3.44 11.84 -4.54
C VAL A 28 2.74 12.63 -5.66
N PRO A 29 3.41 12.95 -6.77
CA PRO A 29 2.76 13.56 -7.92
C PRO A 29 1.59 12.71 -8.42
N VAL A 30 0.47 13.35 -8.78
CA VAL A 30 -0.77 12.67 -9.22
C VAL A 30 -0.53 11.66 -10.36
N GLU A 31 0.41 11.97 -11.26
CA GLU A 31 0.80 11.10 -12.38
C GLU A 31 1.47 9.80 -11.91
N GLU A 32 2.12 9.82 -10.75
CA GLU A 32 2.84 8.69 -10.17
C GLU A 32 2.04 7.93 -9.12
N VAL A 33 0.96 8.50 -8.57
CA VAL A 33 0.11 7.87 -7.53
C VAL A 33 -0.25 6.43 -7.89
N LYS A 34 -0.73 6.21 -9.12
CA LYS A 34 -1.13 4.88 -9.59
C LYS A 34 0.03 3.89 -9.68
N THR A 35 1.23 4.38 -10.01
CA THR A 35 2.45 3.57 -10.05
C THR A 35 2.87 3.20 -8.63
N VAL A 36 2.85 4.17 -7.71
CA VAL A 36 3.16 3.98 -6.29
C VAL A 36 2.20 2.98 -5.65
N GLU A 37 0.88 3.11 -5.84
CA GLU A 37 -0.11 2.14 -5.34
C GLU A 37 0.21 0.72 -5.81
N THR A 38 0.44 0.55 -7.13
CA THR A 38 0.70 -0.77 -7.71
C THR A 38 2.00 -1.39 -7.17
N GLN A 39 3.06 -0.58 -7.08
CA GLN A 39 4.36 -1.03 -6.60
C GLN A 39 4.36 -1.27 -5.08
N PHE A 40 3.63 -0.47 -4.31
CA PHE A 40 3.52 -0.62 -2.87
C PHE A 40 2.75 -1.89 -2.49
N ILE A 41 1.63 -2.17 -3.18
CA ILE A 41 0.91 -3.44 -3.01
C ILE A 41 1.82 -4.63 -3.35
N LYS A 42 2.61 -4.53 -4.43
CA LYS A 42 3.60 -5.56 -4.78
C LYS A 42 4.67 -5.73 -3.69
N PHE A 43 5.21 -4.62 -3.17
CA PHE A 43 6.19 -4.62 -2.07
C PHE A 43 5.63 -5.29 -0.82
N ILE A 44 4.41 -4.94 -0.39
CA ILE A 44 3.77 -5.58 0.77
C ILE A 44 3.54 -7.06 0.48
N ARG A 45 3.06 -7.42 -0.72
CA ARG A 45 2.80 -8.82 -1.07
C ARG A 45 4.07 -9.68 -1.05
N GLU A 46 5.19 -9.14 -1.49
CA GLU A 46 6.47 -9.85 -1.54
C GLU A 46 7.20 -9.87 -0.20
N LYS A 47 7.27 -8.74 0.51
CA LYS A 47 8.08 -8.59 1.73
C LYS A 47 7.27 -8.65 3.04
N HIS A 48 5.99 -8.26 3.02
CA HIS A 48 5.16 -8.06 4.22
C HIS A 48 3.78 -8.74 4.13
N SER A 49 3.68 -9.91 3.49
CA SER A 49 2.39 -10.61 3.26
C SER A 49 1.58 -10.91 4.53
N LYS A 50 2.22 -10.89 5.70
CA LYS A 50 1.57 -11.06 7.01
C LYS A 50 0.53 -9.98 7.27
N ILE A 51 0.79 -8.72 6.91
CA ILE A 51 -0.16 -7.63 7.17
C ILE A 51 -1.45 -7.81 6.35
N LEU A 52 -1.33 -8.26 5.10
CA LEU A 52 -2.47 -8.57 4.23
C LEU A 52 -3.31 -9.73 4.80
N LYS A 53 -2.66 -10.75 5.37
CA LYS A 53 -3.35 -11.84 6.07
C LYS A 53 -4.06 -11.34 7.32
N ASP A 54 -3.39 -10.52 8.14
CA ASP A 54 -3.96 -9.99 9.37
C ASP A 54 -5.19 -9.11 9.06
N ILE A 55 -5.14 -8.28 8.01
CA ILE A 55 -6.28 -7.47 7.54
C ILE A 55 -7.43 -8.39 7.10
N LYS A 56 -7.13 -9.44 6.33
CA LYS A 56 -8.13 -10.40 5.83
C LYS A 56 -8.81 -11.19 6.95
N GLU A 57 -8.04 -11.64 7.94
CA GLU A 57 -8.50 -12.51 9.01
C GLU A 57 -9.19 -11.73 10.14
N LYS A 58 -8.56 -10.64 10.60
CA LYS A 58 -9.12 -9.83 11.70
C LYS A 58 -10.32 -9.01 11.24
N LYS A 59 -10.39 -8.62 9.95
CA LYS A 59 -11.39 -7.69 9.40
C LYS A 59 -11.50 -6.35 10.14
N VAL A 60 -10.55 -6.07 11.02
CA VAL A 60 -10.44 -4.85 11.81
C VAL A 60 -9.07 -4.27 11.49
N PHE A 61 -9.10 -3.04 11.00
CA PHE A 61 -7.91 -2.24 10.81
C PHE A 61 -7.62 -1.55 12.14
N GLU A 62 -6.79 -2.18 12.97
CA GLU A 62 -6.41 -1.66 14.29
C GLU A 62 -5.29 -0.61 14.13
N GLU A 63 -5.17 0.34 15.07
CA GLU A 63 -4.09 1.35 15.07
C GLU A 63 -2.68 0.76 14.92
N SER A 64 -2.48 -0.49 15.37
CA SER A 64 -1.21 -1.19 15.19
C SER A 64 -0.89 -1.50 13.72
N ALA A 65 -1.90 -1.93 12.95
CA ALA A 65 -1.76 -2.20 11.52
C ALA A 65 -1.65 -0.91 10.70
N GLU A 66 -2.37 0.14 11.12
CA GLU A 66 -2.23 1.49 10.55
C GLU A 66 -0.81 2.01 10.65
N LYS A 67 -0.23 1.91 11.85
CA LYS A 67 1.15 2.34 12.11
C LYS A 67 2.15 1.52 11.31
N GLU A 68 1.99 0.19 11.29
CA GLU A 68 2.86 -0.70 10.51
C GLU A 68 2.81 -0.35 9.01
N LEU A 69 1.63 -0.11 8.44
CA LEU A 69 1.50 0.31 7.04
C LEU A 69 2.17 1.66 6.75
N MET A 70 2.06 2.63 7.65
CA MET A 70 2.71 3.93 7.46
C MET A 70 4.24 3.85 7.58
N ASP A 71 4.74 3.00 8.47
CA ASP A 71 6.18 2.71 8.58
C ASP A 71 6.68 2.04 7.28
N LEU A 72 5.95 1.04 6.78
CA LEU A 72 6.26 0.37 5.50
C LEU A 72 6.17 1.31 4.31
N LEU A 73 5.19 2.22 4.27
CA LEU A 73 5.06 3.23 3.24
C LEU A 73 6.27 4.17 3.24
N THR A 74 6.74 4.55 4.42
CA THR A 74 7.93 5.40 4.58
C THR A 74 9.20 4.69 4.11
N GLU A 75 9.34 3.40 4.43
CA GLU A 75 10.44 2.56 3.93
C GLU A 75 10.38 2.43 2.41
N PHE A 76 9.22 2.10 1.87
CA PHE A 76 9.00 1.95 0.43
C PHE A 76 9.29 3.24 -0.35
N LYS A 77 8.89 4.41 0.17
CA LYS A 77 9.22 5.70 -0.44
C LYS A 77 10.72 5.95 -0.49
N LYS A 78 11.47 5.53 0.54
CA LYS A 78 12.94 5.61 0.52
C LYS A 78 13.52 4.71 -0.55
N ASP A 79 13.03 3.48 -0.66
CA ASP A 79 13.46 2.52 -1.69
C ASP A 79 13.19 3.06 -3.11
N ILE A 80 12.00 3.61 -3.38
CA ILE A 80 11.67 4.24 -4.68
C ILE A 80 12.61 5.41 -5.01
N VAL A 81 12.91 6.27 -4.03
CA VAL A 81 13.79 7.44 -4.25
C VAL A 81 15.22 6.98 -4.57
N ILE A 82 15.67 5.87 -4.00
CA ILE A 82 16.98 5.28 -4.28
C ILE A 82 17.02 4.67 -5.70
N GLU A 83 15.97 3.98 -6.16
CA GLU A 83 15.94 3.39 -7.51
C GLU A 83 15.88 4.42 -8.65
N LYS A 84 15.48 5.67 -8.37
CA LYS A 84 15.42 6.74 -9.38
C LYS A 84 16.74 7.51 -9.57
N ASN A 85 17.79 7.24 -8.79
CA ASN A 85 19.13 7.85 -8.90
C ASN A 85 20.14 6.90 -9.54
#